data_AF-A0A8B8NB50-F1
#
_entry.id   AF-A0A8B8NB50-F1
#
_cell.length_a   1.000
_cell.length_b   1.000
_cell.length_c   1.000
_cell.angle_alpha   90.00
_cell.angle_beta   90.00
_cell.angle_gamma   90.00
#
_symmetry.space_group_name_H-M   'P 1'
#
loop_
_entity.id
_entity.type
_entity.pdbx_description
1 polymer ?
#
loop_
_entity_poly.entity_id
_entity_poly.type
_entity_poly.pdbx_seq_one_letter_code
_entity_poly.pdbx_strand_id
1 'polypeptide(L)'
;MDFLSELYNYICTANQNCQKTIFLSELKGKKRLIFDSQSWDVRIDSHILPLLLPRDVHYNYENVVDLLQMVRNQWADKDKVSTAMQALPNPPSERLELYFTTKFPRLLLTTYDVTLKHLEGEQSFKRFFETNYR
;
A
#
# COMPACT_ATOMS: atom_id res chain seq x y z
N MET A 1 -1.08 -8.81 12.90
CA MET A 1 -1.51 -7.88 11.84
C MET A 1 -0.27 -7.20 11.30
N ASP A 2 -0.09 -7.18 9.98
CA ASP A 2 1.07 -6.55 9.35
C ASP A 2 0.98 -5.01 9.39
N PHE A 3 2.07 -4.33 9.01
CA PHE A 3 2.17 -2.86 9.01
C PHE A 3 1.13 -2.17 8.13
N LEU A 4 0.94 -2.65 6.88
CA LEU A 4 0.03 -2.02 5.92
C LEU A 4 -1.42 -2.18 6.34
N SER A 5 -1.77 -3.32 6.93
CA SER A 5 -3.09 -3.58 7.52
C SER A 5 -3.37 -2.62 8.69
N GLU A 6 -2.42 -2.44 9.60
CA GLU A 6 -2.56 -1.51 10.72
C GLU A 6 -2.67 -0.05 10.23
N LEU A 7 -1.84 0.32 9.26
CA LEU A 7 -1.86 1.65 8.63
C LEU A 7 -3.20 1.94 7.96
N TYR A 8 -3.71 0.99 7.19
CA TYR A 8 -5.00 1.12 6.53
C TYR A 8 -6.13 1.27 7.55
N ASN A 9 -6.13 0.47 8.63
CA ASN A 9 -7.11 0.62 9.70
C ASN A 9 -7.07 2.02 10.32
N TYR A 10 -5.88 2.54 10.63
CA TYR A 10 -5.72 3.91 11.10
C TYR A 10 -6.32 4.93 10.12
N ILE A 11 -6.04 4.80 8.82
CA ILE A 11 -6.61 5.67 7.78
C ILE A 11 -8.14 5.60 7.72
N CYS A 12 -8.73 4.41 7.89
CA CYS A 12 -10.18 4.20 7.79
C CYS A 12 -10.97 4.50 9.06
N THR A 13 -10.32 4.70 10.22
CA THR A 13 -11.05 5.07 11.45
C THR A 13 -11.89 6.34 11.25
N ALA A 14 -13.14 6.34 11.70
CA ALA A 14 -14.03 7.51 11.55
C ALA A 14 -13.58 8.74 12.37
N ASN A 15 -12.68 8.57 13.33
CA ASN A 15 -12.20 9.64 14.19
C ASN A 15 -11.23 10.55 13.44
N GLN A 16 -11.73 11.68 12.94
CA GLN A 16 -10.92 12.73 12.34
C GLN A 16 -10.33 13.61 13.44
N ASN A 17 -9.00 13.70 13.50
CA ASN A 17 -8.29 14.61 14.39
C ASN A 17 -7.19 15.37 13.64
N CYS A 18 -6.57 16.35 14.31
CA CYS A 18 -5.54 17.20 13.70
C CYS A 18 -4.34 16.37 13.21
N GLN A 19 -3.85 15.44 14.03
CA GLN A 19 -2.73 14.54 13.70
C GLN A 19 -3.02 13.70 12.45
N LYS A 20 -4.20 13.07 12.36
CA LYS A 20 -4.61 12.28 11.19
C LYS A 20 -4.73 13.13 9.93
N THR A 21 -5.21 14.36 10.06
CA THR A 21 -5.29 15.32 8.94
C THR A 21 -3.90 15.67 8.42
N ILE A 22 -2.96 15.96 9.32
CA ILE A 22 -1.56 16.26 8.99
C ILE A 22 -0.89 15.04 8.36
N PHE A 23 -1.05 13.87 8.96
CA PHE A 23 -0.54 12.59 8.46
C PHE A 23 -1.01 12.31 7.02
N LEU A 24 -2.33 12.41 6.77
CA LEU A 24 -2.90 12.17 5.44
C LEU A 24 -2.43 13.20 4.41
N SER A 25 -2.29 14.47 4.82
CA SER A 25 -1.78 15.53 3.96
C SER A 25 -0.33 15.26 3.56
N GLU A 26 0.53 14.91 4.52
CA GLU A 26 1.92 14.58 4.23
C GLU A 26 2.03 13.33 3.35
N LEU A 27 1.30 12.26 3.66
CA LEU A 27 1.30 11.02 2.88
C LEU A 27 0.90 11.26 1.42
N LYS A 28 -0.20 12.00 1.19
CA LYS A 28 -0.64 12.38 -0.16
C LYS A 28 0.40 13.25 -0.86
N GLY A 29 1.08 14.13 -0.12
CA GLY A 29 2.19 14.94 -0.63
C GLY A 29 3.41 14.12 -1.09
N LYS A 30 3.58 12.87 -0.62
CA LYS A 30 4.67 11.98 -1.04
C LYS A 30 4.38 11.21 -2.34
N LYS A 31 3.23 11.43 -3.00
CA LYS A 31 2.84 10.78 -4.26
C LYS A 31 3.98 10.58 -5.26
N ARG A 32 4.70 11.66 -5.56
CA ARG A 32 5.80 11.67 -6.54
C ARG A 32 6.99 10.79 -6.15
N LEU A 33 7.17 10.50 -4.86
CA LEU A 33 8.19 9.56 -4.42
C LEU A 33 7.73 8.11 -4.57
N ILE A 34 6.43 7.84 -4.58
CA ILE A 34 5.88 6.48 -4.56
C ILE A 34 5.66 5.95 -5.98
N PHE A 35 5.10 6.76 -6.87
CA PHE A 35 4.77 6.33 -8.24
C PHE A 35 5.02 7.43 -9.30
N ASP A 36 5.96 8.33 -9.01
CA ASP A 36 6.40 9.40 -9.91
C ASP A 36 5.27 10.38 -10.28
N SER A 37 5.34 11.02 -11.45
CA SER A 37 4.39 12.07 -11.88
C SER A 37 3.16 11.54 -12.61
N GLN A 38 3.03 10.23 -12.82
CA GLN A 38 1.88 9.61 -13.49
C GLN A 38 0.91 9.02 -12.45
N SER A 39 -0.19 8.44 -12.91
CA SER A 39 -1.11 7.65 -12.09
C SER A 39 -0.48 6.28 -11.76
N TRP A 40 -0.79 5.68 -10.61
CA TRP A 40 -0.10 4.46 -10.19
C TRP A 40 -0.44 3.21 -11.00
N ASP A 41 -1.59 3.20 -11.68
CA ASP A 41 -2.05 2.08 -12.52
C ASP A 41 -1.14 1.85 -13.73
N VAL A 42 -0.49 2.89 -14.26
CA VAL A 42 0.46 2.76 -15.38
C VAL A 42 1.71 1.94 -15.04
N ARG A 43 2.02 1.79 -13.75
CA ARG A 43 3.14 0.96 -13.28
C ARG A 43 2.78 -0.52 -13.23
N ILE A 44 1.49 -0.84 -13.20
CA ILE A 44 1.00 -2.21 -13.15
C ILE A 44 0.82 -2.70 -14.59
N ASP A 45 1.27 -3.91 -14.88
CA ASP A 45 1.09 -4.46 -16.23
C ASP A 45 -0.40 -4.58 -16.56
N SER A 46 -0.78 -4.12 -17.75
CA SER A 46 -2.18 -3.96 -18.15
C SER A 46 -2.99 -5.27 -18.13
N HIS A 47 -2.33 -6.42 -18.28
CA HIS A 47 -2.95 -7.74 -18.19
C HIS A 47 -3.12 -8.24 -16.75
N ILE A 48 -2.39 -7.66 -15.78
CA ILE A 48 -2.49 -7.96 -14.35
C ILE A 48 -3.51 -7.03 -13.67
N LEU A 49 -3.62 -5.79 -14.12
CA LEU A 49 -4.50 -4.79 -13.51
C LEU A 49 -5.96 -5.26 -13.31
N PRO A 50 -6.65 -5.90 -14.29
CA PRO A 50 -8.02 -6.40 -14.10
C PRO A 50 -8.15 -7.55 -13.10
N LEU A 51 -7.05 -8.25 -12.81
CA LEU A 51 -7.01 -9.31 -11.81
C LEU A 51 -6.88 -8.74 -10.39
N LEU A 52 -6.13 -7.65 -10.23
CA LEU A 52 -5.99 -6.95 -8.94
C LEU A 52 -7.21 -6.07 -8.64
N LEU A 53 -7.90 -5.60 -9.68
CA LEU A 53 -9.01 -4.66 -9.58
C LEU A 53 -10.31 -5.32 -10.10
N PRO A 54 -11.11 -5.95 -9.22
CA PRO A 54 -12.43 -6.44 -9.60
C PRO A 54 -13.26 -5.31 -10.22
N ARG A 55 -14.10 -5.62 -11.21
CA ARG A 55 -14.86 -4.62 -11.99
C ARG A 55 -15.66 -3.63 -11.15
N ASP A 56 -16.09 -4.03 -9.96
CA ASP A 56 -16.94 -3.21 -9.08
C ASP A 56 -16.13 -2.32 -8.11
N VAL A 57 -14.81 -2.48 -8.06
CA VAL A 57 -13.93 -1.70 -7.17
C VAL A 57 -13.24 -0.60 -7.96
N HIS A 58 -13.51 0.65 -7.57
CA HIS A 58 -12.92 1.83 -8.20
C HIS A 58 -11.92 2.46 -7.24
N TYR A 59 -10.68 2.60 -7.70
CA TYR A 59 -9.66 3.33 -7.00
C TYR A 59 -9.29 4.60 -7.77
N ASN A 60 -8.97 5.66 -7.04
CA ASN A 60 -8.35 6.85 -7.60
C ASN A 60 -6.86 6.59 -7.84
N TYR A 61 -6.48 6.45 -9.12
CA TYR A 61 -5.10 6.18 -9.52
C TYR A 61 -4.11 7.32 -9.24
N GLU A 62 -4.60 8.48 -8.83
CA GLU A 62 -3.78 9.63 -8.42
C GLU A 62 -3.57 9.70 -6.90
N ASN A 63 -4.19 8.80 -6.13
CA ASN A 63 -4.19 8.82 -4.67
C ASN A 63 -3.34 7.70 -4.05
N VAL A 64 -2.41 8.08 -3.16
CA VAL A 64 -1.56 7.16 -2.39
C VAL A 64 -2.37 6.26 -1.45
N VAL A 65 -3.46 6.79 -0.86
CA VAL A 65 -4.32 6.02 0.05
C VAL A 65 -5.02 4.89 -0.69
N ASP A 66 -5.52 5.17 -1.89
CA ASP A 66 -6.19 4.18 -2.73
C ASP A 66 -5.19 3.11 -3.22
N LEU A 67 -3.95 3.50 -3.55
CA LEU A 67 -2.87 2.55 -3.81
C LEU A 67 -2.62 1.63 -2.60
N LEU A 68 -2.52 2.19 -1.39
CA LEU A 68 -2.33 1.40 -0.16
C LEU A 68 -3.49 0.44 0.08
N GLN A 69 -4.72 0.89 -0.13
CA GLN A 69 -5.91 0.06 0.02
C GLN A 69 -5.89 -1.11 -0.97
N MET A 70 -5.62 -0.83 -2.25
CA MET A 70 -5.50 -1.86 -3.29
C MET A 70 -4.45 -2.89 -2.89
N VAL A 71 -3.25 -2.43 -2.56
CA VAL A 71 -2.10 -3.27 -2.21
C VAL A 71 -2.38 -4.12 -0.97
N ARG A 72 -2.96 -3.53 0.09
CA ARG A 72 -3.36 -4.24 1.31
C ARG A 72 -4.42 -5.31 1.01
N ASN A 73 -5.39 -5.01 0.15
CA ASN A 73 -6.43 -5.98 -0.22
C ASN A 73 -5.84 -7.19 -0.96
N GLN A 74 -4.86 -6.97 -1.85
CA GLN A 74 -4.17 -8.09 -2.49
C GLN A 74 -3.34 -8.90 -1.49
N TRP A 75 -2.72 -8.24 -0.51
CA TRP A 75 -1.94 -8.92 0.53
C TRP A 75 -2.80 -9.76 1.48
N ALA A 76 -4.03 -9.31 1.77
CA ALA A 76 -4.97 -10.07 2.58
C ALA A 76 -5.33 -11.43 1.95
N ASP A 77 -5.42 -11.46 0.61
CA ASP A 77 -5.73 -12.65 -0.19
C ASP A 77 -4.50 -13.17 -0.96
N LYS A 78 -3.28 -12.96 -0.44
CA LYS A 78 -2.02 -13.17 -1.18
C LYS A 78 -1.90 -14.51 -1.89
N ASP A 79 -2.36 -15.60 -1.27
CA ASP A 79 -2.22 -16.95 -1.82
C ASP A 79 -3.14 -17.15 -3.02
N LYS A 80 -4.37 -16.63 -2.91
CA LYS A 80 -5.36 -16.63 -3.99
C LYS A 80 -4.92 -15.74 -5.15
N VAL A 81 -4.45 -14.52 -4.85
CA VAL A 81 -3.97 -13.58 -5.87
C VAL A 81 -2.72 -14.13 -6.57
N SER A 82 -1.76 -14.68 -5.83
CA SER A 82 -0.55 -15.30 -6.40
C SER A 82 -0.91 -16.46 -7.34
N THR A 83 -1.84 -17.33 -6.93
CA THR A 83 -2.32 -18.44 -7.76
C THR A 83 -2.98 -17.92 -9.04
N ALA A 84 -3.83 -16.90 -8.92
CA ALA A 84 -4.52 -16.31 -10.06
C ALA A 84 -3.53 -15.63 -11.03
N MET A 85 -2.50 -14.94 -10.52
CA MET A 85 -1.45 -14.32 -11.33
C MET A 85 -0.63 -15.36 -12.11
N GLN A 86 -0.30 -16.49 -11.48
CA GLN A 86 0.42 -17.59 -12.12
C GLN A 86 -0.42 -18.35 -13.16
N ALA A 87 -1.76 -18.23 -13.10
CA ALA A 87 -2.67 -18.82 -14.07
C ALA A 87 -2.93 -17.94 -15.31
N LEU A 88 -2.39 -16.71 -15.37
CA LEU A 88 -2.51 -15.85 -16.55
C LEU A 88 -1.76 -16.45 -17.75
N PRO A 89 -2.18 -16.17 -19.00
CA PRO A 89 -1.48 -16.65 -20.20
C PRO A 89 -0.01 -16.21 -20.26
N ASN A 90 0.30 -15.05 -19.66
CA ASN A 90 1.65 -14.52 -19.49
C ASN A 90 1.82 -14.18 -18.00
N PRO A 91 2.19 -15.16 -17.15
CA PRO A 91 2.37 -14.89 -15.73
C PRO A 91 3.62 -14.04 -15.51
N PRO A 92 3.65 -13.17 -14.48
CA PRO A 92 4.88 -12.50 -14.11
C PRO A 92 5.91 -13.53 -13.62
N SER A 93 7.18 -13.26 -13.91
CA SER A 93 8.30 -14.09 -13.45
C SER A 93 8.51 -14.05 -11.93
N GLU A 94 7.96 -13.02 -11.29
CA GLU A 94 8.13 -12.73 -9.87
C GLU A 94 6.91 -13.17 -9.05
N ARG A 95 7.12 -13.48 -7.77
CA ARG A 95 6.05 -13.66 -6.78
C ARG A 95 5.34 -12.33 -6.50
N LEU A 96 4.11 -12.38 -6.01
CA LEU A 96 3.27 -11.20 -5.74
C LEU A 96 3.98 -10.11 -4.93
N GLU A 97 4.66 -10.49 -3.86
CA GLU A 97 5.35 -9.53 -2.99
C GLU A 97 6.50 -8.83 -3.74
N LEU A 98 7.29 -9.62 -4.48
CA LEU A 98 8.39 -9.10 -5.28
C LEU A 98 7.86 -8.18 -6.39
N TYR A 99 6.82 -8.61 -7.10
CA TYR A 99 6.14 -7.81 -8.12
C TYR A 99 5.75 -6.43 -7.60
N PHE A 100 5.09 -6.35 -6.44
CA PHE A 100 4.71 -5.05 -5.85
C PHE A 100 5.92 -4.22 -5.40
N THR A 101 6.95 -4.85 -4.84
CA THR A 101 8.18 -4.11 -4.48
C THR A 101 8.93 -3.60 -5.71
N THR A 102 8.87 -4.31 -6.83
CA THR A 102 9.43 -3.87 -8.12
C THR A 102 8.61 -2.71 -8.70
N LYS A 103 7.28 -2.81 -8.68
CA LYS A 103 6.40 -1.75 -9.21
C LYS A 103 6.34 -0.51 -8.32
N PHE A 104 6.48 -0.64 -7.00
CA PHE A 104 6.38 0.46 -6.05
C PHE A 104 7.49 0.41 -4.98
N PRO A 105 8.77 0.54 -5.37
CA PRO A 105 9.92 0.30 -4.49
C PRO A 105 9.96 1.23 -3.27
N ARG A 106 9.34 2.40 -3.39
CA ARG A 106 9.31 3.42 -2.33
C ARG A 106 8.02 3.42 -1.51
N LEU A 107 7.02 2.59 -1.83
CA LEU A 107 5.74 2.60 -1.13
C LEU A 107 5.90 2.27 0.36
N LEU A 108 6.52 1.13 0.67
CA LEU A 108 6.67 0.70 2.06
C LEU A 108 7.58 1.65 2.85
N LEU A 109 8.73 2.03 2.30
CA LEU A 109 9.67 2.94 2.97
C LEU A 109 9.05 4.32 3.23
N THR A 110 8.44 4.92 2.21
CA THR A 110 7.82 6.25 2.34
C THR A 110 6.66 6.24 3.32
N THR A 111 5.84 5.19 3.30
CA THR A 111 4.71 5.08 4.23
C THR A 111 5.20 4.83 5.64
N TYR A 112 6.20 3.98 5.83
CA TYR A 112 6.86 3.76 7.11
C TYR A 112 7.43 5.05 7.70
N ASP A 113 8.17 5.84 6.92
CA ASP A 113 8.77 7.09 7.38
C ASP A 113 7.71 8.11 7.83
N VAL A 114 6.62 8.25 7.06
CA VAL A 114 5.51 9.16 7.41
C VAL A 114 4.76 8.64 8.63
N THR A 115 4.54 7.32 8.75
CA THR A 115 3.90 6.72 9.92
C THR A 115 4.76 6.90 11.16
N LEU A 116 6.06 6.64 11.09
CA LEU A 116 7.00 6.83 12.21
C LEU A 116 6.96 8.29 12.69
N LYS A 117 7.11 9.24 11.76
CA LYS A 117 7.12 10.68 12.09
C LYS A 117 5.87 11.18 12.81
N HIS A 118 4.69 10.67 12.45
CA HIS A 118 3.42 11.20 12.97
C HIS A 118 2.76 10.32 14.02
N LEU A 119 3.03 9.01 14.00
CA LEU A 119 2.28 8.00 14.76
C LEU A 119 3.19 7.17 15.68
N GLU A 120 4.44 7.57 15.92
CA GLU A 120 5.32 6.89 16.90
C GLU A 120 4.73 6.79 18.31
N GLY A 121 3.91 7.78 18.71
CA GLY A 121 3.20 7.79 20.00
C GLY A 121 1.98 6.88 20.04
N GLU A 122 1.47 6.43 18.89
CA GLU A 122 0.29 5.58 18.80
C GLU A 122 0.61 4.14 19.19
N GLN A 123 -0.12 3.60 20.17
CA GLN A 123 0.15 2.26 20.73
C GLN A 123 0.07 1.15 19.67
N SER A 124 -0.79 1.31 18.65
CA SER A 124 -0.92 0.34 17.55
C SER A 124 0.33 0.24 16.68
N PHE A 125 1.16 1.29 16.63
CA PHE A 125 2.33 1.34 15.75
C PHE A 125 3.66 1.06 16.46
N LYS A 126 3.73 1.17 17.79
CA LYS A 126 4.97 0.95 18.56
C LYS A 126 5.73 -0.31 18.18
N ARG A 127 5.03 -1.44 18.03
CA ARG A 127 5.63 -2.74 17.67
C ARG A 127 6.40 -2.74 16.33
N PHE A 128 6.14 -1.77 15.45
CA PHE A 128 6.82 -1.66 14.16
C PHE A 128 8.06 -0.73 14.21
N PHE A 129 8.21 0.03 15.29
CA PHE A 129 9.29 1.00 15.48
C PHE A 129 10.28 0.53 16.55
N GLU A 130 9.82 -0.28 17.50
CA GLU A 130 10.67 -0.95 18.47
C GLU A 130 11.64 -1.89 17.75
N THR A 131 12.90 -1.47 17.65
CA THR A 131 13.97 -2.35 17.18
C THR A 131 14.21 -3.37 18.28
N ASN A 132 13.75 -4.61 18.09
CA ASN A 132 14.17 -5.73 18.93
C ASN A 132 15.65 -6.01 18.65
N TYR A 133 16.55 -5.25 19.27
CA TYR A 133 17.91 -5.73 19.51
C TYR A 133 17.80 -6.80 20.60
N ARG A 134 17.67 -8.06 20.17
CA ARG A 134 17.98 -9.23 21.00
C ARG A 134 19.11 -9.99 20.34
#